data_AF-A0A4P2QS02-F1
#
_entry.id   AF-A0A4P2QS02-F1
#
_cell.length_a   1.000
_cell.length_b   1.000
_cell.length_c   1.000
_cell.angle_alpha   90.00
_cell.angle_beta   90.00
_cell.angle_gamma   90.00
#
_symmetry.space_group_name_H-M   'P 1'
#
loop_
_entity.id
_entity.type
_entity.pdbx_description
1 polymer ?
#
loop_
_entity_poly.entity_id
_entity_poly.type
_entity_poly.pdbx_seq_one_letter_code
_entity_poly.pdbx_strand_id
1 'polypeptide(L)'
;MFRSRHSEVRQEEDTLPWGRVILAFAVVLAIGGALTLWAWLAMRAREADLRPSLAFPEKELGPRREVGMVQQSLFDEARLGQQLVDAQRAELRRFGVVDRERGIVSIPIDDAIELMVAGGAR
;
A
#
# COMPACT_ATOMS: atom_id res chain seq x y z
N MET A 1 -21.95 28.04 -25.76
CA MET A 1 -22.68 27.52 -24.59
C MET A 1 -22.42 28.46 -23.41
N PHE A 2 -23.36 29.37 -23.12
CA PHE A 2 -23.21 30.40 -22.09
C PHE A 2 -23.39 29.78 -20.70
N ARG A 3 -22.40 29.94 -19.82
CA ARG A 3 -22.47 29.53 -18.41
C ARG A 3 -23.25 30.61 -17.65
N SER A 4 -24.52 30.36 -17.36
CA SER A 4 -25.35 31.23 -16.53
C SER A 4 -24.76 31.28 -15.12
N ARG A 5 -24.06 32.36 -14.77
CA ARG A 5 -23.74 32.67 -13.37
C ARG A 5 -25.04 33.09 -12.70
N HIS A 6 -25.67 32.18 -11.95
CA HIS A 6 -26.81 32.49 -11.11
C HIS A 6 -26.37 33.51 -10.04
N SER A 7 -26.70 34.78 -10.24
CA SER A 7 -26.38 35.88 -9.32
C SER A 7 -27.18 35.86 -8.02
N GLU A 8 -28.13 34.93 -7.89
CA GLU A 8 -29.04 34.82 -6.74
C GLU A 8 -28.55 33.84 -5.66
N VAL A 9 -27.46 33.10 -5.90
CA VAL A 9 -26.92 32.17 -4.89
C VAL A 9 -26.02 32.96 -3.93
N ARG A 10 -26.62 33.55 -2.89
CA ARG A 10 -25.89 34.10 -1.75
C ARG A 10 -25.46 32.96 -0.85
N GLN A 11 -24.24 32.47 -1.05
CA GLN A 11 -23.65 31.44 -0.20
C GLN A 11 -23.58 31.99 1.24
N GLU A 12 -24.10 31.22 2.20
CA GLU A 12 -24.06 31.59 3.61
C GLU A 12 -22.60 31.69 4.08
N GLU A 13 -22.35 32.58 5.04
CA GLU A 13 -21.02 32.74 5.61
C GLU A 13 -20.62 31.44 6.30
N ASP A 14 -19.71 30.70 5.68
CA ASP A 14 -19.25 29.39 6.17
C ASP A 14 -18.41 29.59 7.43
N THR A 15 -19.09 29.50 8.58
CA THR A 15 -18.47 29.65 9.90
C THR A 15 -18.08 28.28 10.43
N LEU A 16 -16.84 27.87 10.17
CA LEU A 16 -16.33 26.64 10.77
C LEU A 16 -16.12 26.81 12.29
N PRO A 17 -16.55 25.85 13.13
CA PRO A 17 -16.26 25.86 14.55
C PRO A 17 -14.80 25.48 14.81
N TRP A 18 -13.87 26.39 14.53
CA TRP A 18 -12.41 26.18 14.59
C TRP A 18 -11.93 25.53 15.88
N GLY A 19 -12.51 25.86 17.04
CA GLY A 19 -12.16 25.21 18.30
C GLY A 19 -12.40 23.70 18.30
N ARG A 20 -13.49 23.22 17.69
CA ARG A 20 -13.78 21.78 17.56
C ARG A 20 -12.85 21.10 16.56
N VAL A 21 -12.51 21.79 15.47
CA VAL A 21 -11.58 21.28 14.45
C VAL A 21 -10.18 21.10 15.04
N ILE A 22 -9.68 22.12 15.76
CA ILE A 22 -8.37 22.07 16.43
C ILE A 22 -8.36 20.99 17.50
N LEU A 23 -9.44 20.87 18.29
CA LEU A 23 -9.56 19.81 19.29
C LEU A 23 -9.51 18.43 18.65
N ALA A 24 -10.27 18.20 17.58
CA ALA A 24 -10.27 16.93 16.86
C ALA A 24 -8.86 16.59 16.33
N PHE A 25 -8.16 17.58 15.75
CA PHE A 25 -6.79 17.41 15.28
C PHE A 25 -5.83 17.06 16.43
N ALA A 26 -5.92 17.78 17.56
CA ALA A 26 -5.10 17.51 18.75
C ALA A 26 -5.36 16.11 19.32
N VAL A 27 -6.61 15.65 19.35
CA VAL A 27 -6.98 14.29 19.79
C VAL A 27 -6.37 13.24 18.88
N VAL A 28 -6.43 13.42 17.55
CA VAL A 28 -5.82 12.49 16.59
C VAL A 28 -4.31 12.40 16.80
N LEU A 29 -3.63 13.53 16.96
CA LEU A 29 -2.19 13.56 17.25
C LEU A 29 -1.86 12.90 18.59
N ALA A 30 -2.67 13.13 19.63
CA ALA A 30 -2.47 12.53 20.94
C ALA A 30 -2.61 11.00 20.88
N ILE A 31 -3.63 10.48 20.18
CA ILE A 31 -3.82 9.05 19.99
C ILE A 31 -2.66 8.45 19.19
N GLY A 32 -2.28 9.07 18.07
CA GLY A 32 -1.16 8.61 17.25
C GLY A 32 0.16 8.59 18.02
N GLY A 33 0.44 9.63 18.79
CA GLY A 33 1.61 9.71 19.67
C GLY A 33 1.59 8.64 20.76
N ALA A 34 0.45 8.45 21.43
CA ALA A 34 0.29 7.44 22.46
C ALA A 34 0.50 6.01 21.91
N LEU A 35 -0.07 5.70 20.76
CA LEU A 35 0.10 4.39 20.11
C LEU A 35 1.55 4.17 19.65
N THR A 36 2.22 5.20 19.13
CA THR A 36 3.63 5.12 18.74
C THR A 36 4.52 4.87 19.95
N LEU A 37 4.29 5.60 21.04
CA LEU A 37 5.02 5.43 22.30
C LEU A 37 4.78 4.03 22.87
N TRP A 38 3.53 3.56 22.86
CA TRP A 38 3.17 2.22 23.31
C TRP A 38 3.88 1.14 22.47
N ALA A 39 3.84 1.26 21.14
CA ALA A 39 4.51 0.32 20.24
C ALA A 39 6.02 0.27 20.51
N TRP A 40 6.65 1.42 20.73
CA TRP A 40 8.06 1.50 21.08
C TRP A 40 8.38 0.83 22.42
N LEU A 41 7.59 1.10 23.47
CA LEU A 41 7.75 0.46 24.78
C LEU A 41 7.55 -1.06 24.69
N ALA A 42 6.52 -1.51 23.99
CA ALA A 42 6.23 -2.93 23.79
C ALA A 42 7.34 -3.63 23.02
N MET A 43 7.89 -2.99 21.98
CA MET A 43 9.02 -3.53 21.22
C MET A 43 10.27 -3.63 22.11
N ARG A 44 10.56 -2.60 22.90
CA ARG A 44 11.71 -2.57 23.80
C ARG A 44 11.62 -3.59 24.92
N ALA A 45 10.42 -3.83 25.46
CA ALA A 45 10.18 -4.88 26.45
C ALA A 45 10.45 -6.27 25.85
N ARG A 46 9.90 -6.55 24.66
CA ARG A 46 10.14 -7.82 23.95
C ARG A 46 11.62 -8.01 23.58
N GLU A 47 12.30 -6.94 23.20
CA GLU A 47 13.71 -6.99 22.87
C GLU A 47 14.58 -7.30 24.10
N ALA A 48 14.22 -6.77 25.26
CA ALA A 48 14.87 -7.11 26.53
C ALA A 48 14.68 -8.59 26.90
N ASP A 49 13.49 -9.15 26.65
CA ASP A 49 13.21 -10.58 26.88
C ASP A 49 13.99 -11.49 25.91
N LEU A 50 14.04 -11.12 24.63
CA LEU A 50 14.74 -11.91 23.60
C LEU A 50 16.25 -11.77 23.70
N ARG A 51 16.75 -10.62 24.18
CA ARG A 51 18.18 -10.30 24.26
C ARG A 51 18.52 -9.53 25.54
N PRO A 52 18.72 -10.24 26.65
CA PRO A 52 19.07 -9.64 27.94
C PRO A 52 20.39 -8.85 27.91
N SER A 53 21.33 -9.24 27.03
CA SER A 53 22.64 -8.59 26.93
C SER A 53 22.63 -7.25 26.19
N LEU A 54 21.53 -6.92 25.48
CA LEU A 54 21.42 -5.75 24.60
C LEU A 54 22.60 -5.58 23.62
N ALA A 55 23.33 -6.66 23.35
CA ALA A 55 24.45 -6.68 22.44
C ALA A 55 23.94 -7.00 21.03
N PHE A 56 24.31 -6.16 20.06
CA PHE A 56 23.96 -6.31 18.66
C PHE A 56 25.24 -6.52 17.84
N PRO A 57 25.92 -7.67 17.96
CA PRO A 57 27.13 -7.94 17.19
C PRO A 57 26.87 -7.89 15.68
N GLU A 58 25.64 -8.16 15.23
CA GLU A 58 25.26 -8.03 13.83
C GLU A 58 25.32 -6.62 13.25
N LYS A 59 25.37 -5.57 14.10
CA LYS A 59 25.55 -4.19 13.63
C LYS A 59 26.91 -4.01 12.93
N GLU A 60 27.89 -4.86 13.25
CA GLU A 60 29.25 -4.82 12.73
C GLU A 60 29.46 -5.75 11.53
N LEU A 61 28.46 -6.55 11.16
CA LEU A 61 28.55 -7.51 10.04
C LEU A 61 28.49 -6.87 8.64
N GLY A 62 28.36 -5.53 8.55
CA GLY A 62 28.26 -4.82 7.28
C GLY A 62 26.91 -5.02 6.57
N PRO A 63 26.74 -4.49 5.35
CA PRO A 63 25.49 -4.61 4.61
C PRO A 63 25.15 -6.08 4.36
N ARG A 64 23.92 -6.46 4.71
CA ARG A 64 23.39 -7.81 4.49
C ARG A 64 23.52 -8.16 3.01
N ARG A 65 24.47 -9.03 2.70
CA ARG A 65 24.61 -9.59 1.35
C ARG A 65 23.50 -10.60 1.17
N GLU A 66 22.72 -10.47 0.10
CA GLU A 66 21.67 -11.42 -0.23
C GLU A 66 22.35 -12.77 -0.56
N VAL A 67 22.37 -13.67 0.42
CA VAL A 67 22.88 -15.02 0.22
C VAL A 67 21.78 -15.77 -0.54
N GLY A 68 21.90 -15.86 -1.86
CA GLY A 68 20.86 -16.29 -2.80
C GLY A 68 20.36 -17.74 -2.69
N MET A 69 20.48 -18.39 -1.52
CA MET A 69 20.18 -19.80 -1.30
C MET A 69 19.45 -20.07 0.04
N VAL A 70 18.91 -19.06 0.72
CA VAL A 70 18.19 -19.22 2.00
C VAL A 70 16.77 -18.65 1.95
N GLN A 71 16.09 -18.79 0.80
CA GLN A 71 14.64 -18.97 0.81
C GLN A 71 14.38 -20.48 0.76
N GLN A 72 14.79 -21.19 1.81
CA GLN A 72 14.25 -22.53 2.04
C GLN A 72 12.84 -22.33 2.57
N SER A 73 11.83 -22.68 1.79
CA SER A 73 10.47 -22.77 2.31
C SER A 73 10.49 -23.80 3.43
N LEU A 74 10.23 -23.39 4.67
CA LEU A 74 10.22 -24.27 5.84
C LEU A 74 9.19 -25.42 5.75
N PHE A 75 8.37 -25.43 4.71
CA PHE A 75 7.34 -26.42 4.46
C PHE A 75 7.46 -26.85 2.99
N ASP A 76 7.74 -28.14 2.78
CA ASP A 76 7.87 -28.79 1.46
C ASP A 76 6.53 -28.92 0.72
N GLU A 77 5.42 -28.50 1.36
CA GLU A 77 4.09 -28.52 0.80
C GLU A 77 3.59 -27.09 0.55
N ALA A 78 3.61 -26.69 -0.72
CA ALA A 78 2.93 -25.49 -1.17
C ALA A 78 1.44 -25.60 -0.84
N ARG A 79 0.99 -24.90 0.21
CA ARG A 79 -0.44 -24.81 0.55
C ARG A 79 -1.18 -24.23 -0.65
N LEU A 80 -2.39 -24.75 -0.92
CA LEU A 80 -3.29 -24.29 -1.99
C LEU A 80 -3.37 -22.76 -2.11
N GLY A 81 -3.33 -22.05 -0.98
CA GLY A 81 -3.31 -20.58 -0.95
C GLY A 81 -2.07 -19.94 -1.58
N GLN A 82 -0.87 -20.51 -1.41
CA GLN A 82 0.34 -20.01 -2.07
C GLN A 82 0.26 -20.22 -3.58
N GLN A 83 -0.21 -21.39 -4.03
CA GLN A 83 -0.37 -21.71 -5.46
C GLN A 83 -1.38 -20.77 -6.13
N LEU A 84 -2.48 -20.44 -5.46
CA LEU A 84 -3.47 -19.49 -5.97
C LEU A 84 -2.91 -18.07 -6.07
N VAL A 85 -2.14 -17.62 -5.09
CA VAL A 85 -1.52 -16.29 -5.11
C VAL A 85 -0.47 -16.19 -6.23
N ASP A 86 0.32 -17.24 -6.43
CA ASP A 86 1.33 -17.28 -7.48
C ASP A 86 0.69 -17.39 -8.87
N ALA A 87 -0.40 -18.14 -9.02
CA ALA A 87 -1.19 -18.19 -10.25
C ALA A 87 -1.79 -16.81 -10.58
N GLN A 88 -2.39 -16.13 -9.61
CA GLN A 88 -2.94 -14.78 -9.79
C GLN A 88 -1.85 -13.76 -10.14
N ARG A 89 -0.67 -13.84 -9.50
CA ARG A 89 0.46 -12.98 -9.85
C ARG A 89 0.99 -13.27 -11.26
N ALA A 90 1.03 -14.54 -11.66
CA ALA A 90 1.45 -14.92 -13.00
C ALA A 90 0.45 -14.44 -14.07
N GLU A 91 -0.84 -14.45 -13.77
CA GLU A 91 -1.90 -13.89 -14.63
C GLU A 91 -1.80 -12.37 -14.74
N LEU A 92 -1.63 -11.67 -13.61
CA LEU A 92 -1.45 -10.21 -13.59
C LEU A 92 -0.18 -9.75 -14.33
N ARG A 93 0.88 -10.56 -14.35
CA ARG A 93 2.11 -10.27 -15.13
C ARG A 93 1.92 -10.36 -16.64
N ARG A 94 0.86 -11.02 -17.13
CA ARG A 94 0.54 -11.07 -18.57
C ARG A 94 0.08 -9.70 -19.08
N PHE A 95 -0.51 -8.90 -18.20
CA PHE A 95 -0.90 -7.53 -18.50
C PHE A 95 0.20 -6.57 -18.06
N GLY A 96 0.88 -5.95 -19.02
CA GLY A 96 2.00 -5.03 -18.75
C GLY A 96 1.58 -3.58 -18.88
N VAL A 97 2.12 -2.67 -18.06
CA VAL A 97 2.06 -1.22 -18.36
C VAL A 97 3.36 -0.85 -19.06
N VAL A 98 3.28 -0.52 -20.35
CA VAL A 98 4.47 -0.24 -21.17
C VAL A 98 4.92 1.21 -20.99
N ASP A 99 3.97 2.14 -20.87
CA ASP A 99 4.27 3.56 -20.64
C ASP A 99 3.12 4.20 -19.83
N ARG A 100 3.42 4.55 -18.58
CA ARG A 100 2.43 5.11 -17.64
C ARG A 100 2.12 6.58 -17.91
N GLU A 101 3.03 7.34 -18.51
CA GLU A 101 2.82 8.76 -18.85
C GLU A 101 1.95 8.91 -20.10
N ARG A 102 2.08 7.97 -21.05
CA ARG A 102 1.28 7.93 -22.28
C ARG A 102 0.01 7.09 -22.18
N GLY A 103 -0.23 6.43 -21.03
CA GLY A 103 -1.41 5.59 -20.80
C GLY A 103 -1.44 4.31 -21.62
N ILE A 104 -0.27 3.80 -22.06
CA ILE A 104 -0.18 2.63 -22.93
C ILE A 104 -0.05 1.36 -22.08
N VAL A 105 -1.07 0.50 -22.18
CA VAL A 105 -1.14 -0.80 -21.51
C VAL A 105 -0.98 -1.90 -22.57
N SER A 106 -0.13 -2.89 -22.29
CA SER A 106 0.01 -4.12 -23.06
C SER A 106 -1.01 -5.15 -22.57
N ILE A 107 -1.87 -5.57 -23.49
CA ILE A 107 -2.85 -6.63 -23.32
C ILE A 107 -2.35 -7.84 -24.14
N PRO A 108 -2.49 -9.08 -23.65
CA PRO A 108 -2.25 -10.28 -24.45
C PRO A 108 -3.05 -10.26 -25.76
N ILE A 109 -2.45 -10.77 -26.83
CA ILE A 109 -3.02 -10.67 -28.18
C ILE A 109 -4.39 -11.38 -28.28
N ASP A 110 -4.54 -12.53 -27.62
CA ASP A 110 -5.80 -13.29 -27.64
C ASP A 110 -6.96 -12.48 -27.05
N ASP A 111 -6.75 -11.84 -25.89
CA ASP A 111 -7.74 -10.97 -25.24
C ASP A 111 -8.00 -9.69 -26.06
N ALA A 112 -6.97 -9.17 -26.75
CA ALA A 112 -7.12 -8.01 -27.63
C ALA A 112 -8.00 -8.32 -28.86
N ILE A 113 -7.90 -9.53 -29.41
CA ILE A 113 -8.77 -10.00 -30.50
C ILE A 113 -10.21 -10.08 -30.02
N GLU A 114 -10.44 -10.65 -28.83
CA GLU A 114 -11.80 -10.76 -28.27
C GLU A 114 -12.42 -9.38 -28.00
N LEU A 115 -11.66 -8.44 -27.43
CA LEU A 115 -12.10 -7.05 -27.24
C LEU A 115 -12.37 -6.33 -28.57
N MET A 116 -11.58 -6.59 -29.62
CA MET A 116 -11.80 -6.00 -30.94
C MET A 116 -13.08 -6.55 -31.59
N VAL A 117 -13.33 -7.85 -31.48
CA VAL A 117 -14.55 -8.49 -31.98
C VAL A 117 -15.79 -8.00 -31.21
N ALA A 118 -15.69 -7.89 -29.89
CA ALA A 118 -16.77 -7.38 -29.04
C ALA A 118 -17.02 -5.86 -29.23
N GLY A 119 -15.96 -5.09 -29.47
CA GLY A 119 -16.01 -3.64 -29.70
C GLY A 119 -16.40 -3.22 -31.11
N GLY A 120 -16.18 -4.09 -32.11
CA GLY A 120 -16.55 -3.88 -33.52
C GLY A 120 -18.02 -4.14 -33.84
N ALA A 121 -18.83 -4.56 -32.85
CA ALA A 121 -20.27 -4.77 -32.98
C ALA A 121 -21.09 -3.54 -32.51
N ARG A 122 -20.62 -2.32 -32.81
CA ARG A 122 -21.38 -1.07 -32.68
C ARG A 122 -21.24 -0.21 -33.92
#